data_AF-A0A813FGJ7-F1
#
_entry.id   AF-A0A813FGJ7-F1
#
_cell.length_a   1.000
_cell.length_b   1.000
_cell.length_c   1.000
_cell.angle_alpha   90.00
_cell.angle_beta   90.00
_cell.angle_gamma   90.00
#
_symmetry.space_group_name_H-M   'P 1'
#
loop_
_entity.id
_entity.type
_entity.pdbx_description
1 polymer ?
#
loop_
_entity_poly.entity_id
_entity_poly.type
_entity_poly.pdbx_seq_one_letter_code
_entity_poly.pdbx_strand_id
1 'polypeptide(L)'
;MGLERTRVPGRRSEYETTTTTTTTTTSWVNCALMVTVAVVGGFGAVAYCVRVSAEPTSLILYSTQSLSVPSSHPALTRFAAKTAQTRNKTTTTTNNKHMVHPSSCHPLGLQRLSQTDSVVQLPRLPNHAKSIPGSQVWVPDSFGSVPVLPDSVLDAGLARAKPGISCSPSVHRMLLRLWANETIRIQVWGGSMTAGVSCCCKFGVTQPRCTWASQFVNRIRETFPSATVLLENLSRGGCDINCGIPNIIMTQLHSKHAPDMVIFDYDQNGLGDIEGILRVAHFFLPSTLFVILWTGPRLSLRSKGDGFQNRSLEFYAKVAQHYCVQLISYSDAEDHYANNFYGNYSDMWNQGLEEGHPYYLGENYHHPPWTTHAYIADVLARWLNVELATLETCNLVRDKVSNRLFARPVLRHPSNFTVDDNWIRPLSRKNLSSIQTCLFPLTTHVAHLPQPESPHESLNSSWHLFEDRPGKPGWITNTTNDWITFPVNFSSNPRLIIAYLRSYENIGVAEVVVDSPAGWLVYGVGGKRGWGLDGHWPDKISTTETNFFQGRFIGNHVPLGAIRFRLVNGPNKFKIISVISC
;
A
#
# COMPACT_ATOMS: atom_id res chain seq x y z
N MET A 1 -4.22 61.06 2.00
CA MET A 1 -3.89 60.59 0.64
C MET A 1 -4.67 59.32 0.40
N GLY A 2 -5.79 59.43 -0.31
CA GLY A 2 -6.73 58.32 -0.53
C GLY A 2 -6.33 57.46 -1.73
N LEU A 3 -6.66 56.17 -1.67
CA LEU A 3 -6.59 55.24 -2.80
C LEU A 3 -7.98 54.66 -3.02
N GLU A 4 -8.58 55.04 -4.14
CA GLU A 4 -9.85 54.53 -4.67
C GLU A 4 -9.71 53.07 -5.13
N ARG A 5 -10.76 52.28 -4.86
CA ARG A 5 -11.00 50.97 -5.46
C ARG A 5 -11.91 51.15 -6.67
N THR A 6 -11.40 50.84 -7.87
CA THR A 6 -12.23 50.68 -9.07
C THR A 6 -12.81 49.26 -9.13
N ARG A 7 -14.13 49.17 -9.25
CA ARG A 7 -14.88 47.93 -9.55
C ARG A 7 -14.89 47.70 -11.07
N VAL A 8 -14.63 46.46 -11.48
CA VAL A 8 -14.85 45.98 -12.86
C VAL A 8 -16.23 45.30 -12.93
N PRO A 9 -17.07 45.55 -13.96
CA PRO A 9 -18.38 44.90 -14.09
C PRO A 9 -18.30 43.51 -14.74
N GLY A 10 -19.10 42.59 -14.21
CA GLY A 10 -19.21 41.21 -14.69
C GLY A 10 -19.92 41.09 -16.04
N ARG A 11 -19.36 40.25 -16.92
CA ARG A 11 -19.97 39.81 -18.18
C ARG A 11 -20.84 38.58 -17.91
N ARG A 12 -22.13 38.66 -18.25
CA ARG A 12 -23.01 37.49 -18.41
C ARG A 12 -22.66 36.80 -19.74
N SER A 13 -22.44 35.50 -19.73
CA SER A 13 -22.38 34.66 -20.93
C SER A 13 -23.74 33.98 -21.11
N GLU A 14 -24.42 34.31 -22.19
CA GLU A 14 -25.55 33.56 -22.72
C GLU A 14 -25.03 32.28 -23.39
N TYR A 15 -25.64 31.14 -23.09
CA TYR A 15 -25.38 29.87 -23.77
C TYR A 15 -26.42 29.72 -24.89
N GLU A 16 -25.97 29.81 -26.15
CA GLU A 16 -26.70 29.32 -27.31
C GLU A 16 -26.45 27.82 -27.50
N THR A 17 -27.51 27.03 -27.44
CA THR A 17 -27.52 25.62 -27.82
C THR A 17 -27.65 25.49 -29.33
N THR A 18 -26.60 25.02 -30.01
CA THR A 18 -26.65 24.64 -31.43
C THR A 18 -26.76 23.12 -31.55
N THR A 19 -27.88 22.62 -32.05
CA THR A 19 -28.09 21.20 -32.35
C THR A 19 -27.49 20.88 -33.72
N THR A 20 -26.48 20.02 -33.79
CA THR A 20 -25.89 19.54 -35.04
C THR A 20 -26.31 18.09 -35.28
N THR A 21 -27.01 17.83 -36.37
CA THR A 21 -27.41 16.49 -36.82
C THR A 21 -26.32 15.92 -37.74
N THR A 22 -25.59 14.90 -37.27
CA THR A 22 -24.66 14.12 -38.12
C THR A 22 -25.31 12.84 -38.61
N THR A 23 -25.42 12.72 -39.93
CA THR A 23 -25.77 11.49 -40.66
C THR A 23 -24.53 10.61 -40.81
N THR A 24 -24.53 9.43 -40.19
CA THR A 24 -23.52 8.38 -40.41
C THR A 24 -23.97 7.40 -41.49
N THR A 25 -23.21 7.30 -42.57
CA THR A 25 -23.26 6.18 -43.53
C THR A 25 -22.29 5.09 -43.09
N THR A 26 -22.81 3.89 -42.80
CA THR A 26 -22.00 2.69 -42.51
C THR A 26 -21.84 1.86 -43.79
N SER A 27 -20.58 1.55 -44.13
CA SER A 27 -20.23 0.52 -45.10
C SER A 27 -19.80 -0.74 -44.36
N TRP A 28 -20.23 -1.90 -44.85
CA TRP A 28 -19.94 -3.21 -44.26
C TRP A 28 -18.78 -3.87 -45.01
N VAL A 29 -17.74 -4.26 -44.28
CA VAL A 29 -16.68 -5.17 -44.75
C VAL A 29 -16.82 -6.49 -43.98
N ASN A 30 -17.07 -7.57 -44.71
CA ASN A 30 -17.13 -8.92 -44.15
C ASN A 30 -15.70 -9.45 -43.93
N CYS A 31 -15.35 -9.80 -42.69
CA CYS A 31 -14.21 -10.67 -42.38
C CYS A 31 -14.72 -11.92 -41.66
N ALA A 32 -14.53 -13.09 -42.29
CA ALA A 32 -14.79 -14.38 -41.69
C ALA A 32 -13.66 -14.73 -40.70
N LEU A 33 -14.02 -15.05 -39.45
CA LEU A 33 -13.10 -15.59 -38.46
C LEU A 33 -13.28 -17.11 -38.41
N MET A 34 -12.27 -17.87 -38.87
CA MET A 34 -12.17 -19.30 -38.55
C MET A 34 -11.56 -19.47 -37.16
N VAL A 35 -12.25 -20.18 -36.28
CA VAL A 35 -11.70 -20.66 -35.01
C VAL A 35 -11.53 -22.17 -35.11
N THR A 36 -10.30 -22.64 -35.04
CA THR A 36 -9.98 -24.07 -34.90
C THR A 36 -9.74 -24.36 -33.43
N VAL A 37 -10.54 -25.23 -32.83
CA VAL A 37 -10.27 -25.77 -31.49
C VAL A 37 -9.87 -27.22 -31.64
N ALA A 38 -8.63 -27.55 -31.25
CA ALA A 38 -8.19 -28.93 -31.09
C ALA A 38 -8.49 -29.37 -29.66
N VAL A 39 -9.35 -30.39 -29.49
CA VAL A 39 -9.47 -31.14 -28.23
C VAL A 39 -9.27 -32.62 -28.51
N VAL A 40 -8.35 -33.18 -27.75
CA VAL A 40 -8.06 -34.62 -27.71
C VAL A 40 -9.12 -35.31 -26.86
N GLY A 41 -9.88 -36.23 -27.48
CA GLY A 41 -10.56 -37.34 -26.80
C GLY A 41 -12.09 -37.25 -26.66
N GLY A 42 -12.81 -37.99 -27.53
CA GLY A 42 -14.11 -38.60 -27.22
C GLY A 42 -15.36 -37.91 -27.80
N PHE A 43 -16.11 -38.65 -28.63
CA PHE A 43 -17.28 -38.19 -29.39
C PHE A 43 -18.57 -38.05 -28.55
N GLY A 44 -19.25 -36.91 -28.73
CA GLY A 44 -20.66 -36.68 -28.44
C GLY A 44 -21.06 -35.29 -28.95
N ALA A 45 -21.72 -35.21 -30.11
CA ALA A 45 -22.11 -33.93 -30.70
C ALA A 45 -23.53 -33.54 -30.25
N VAL A 46 -23.69 -32.33 -29.71
CA VAL A 46 -24.98 -31.64 -29.61
C VAL A 46 -24.87 -30.36 -30.42
N ALA A 47 -25.69 -30.23 -31.46
CA ALA A 47 -25.78 -29.03 -32.26
C ALA A 47 -26.75 -28.04 -31.62
N TYR A 48 -26.37 -26.77 -31.52
CA TYR A 48 -27.28 -25.67 -31.24
C TYR A 48 -27.33 -24.74 -32.44
N CYS A 49 -28.53 -24.46 -32.94
CA CYS A 49 -28.78 -23.36 -33.88
C CYS A 49 -28.97 -22.07 -33.08
N VAL A 50 -28.05 -21.11 -33.24
CA VAL A 50 -28.25 -19.74 -32.74
C VAL A 50 -28.80 -18.90 -33.89
N ARG A 51 -30.04 -18.41 -33.72
CA ARG A 51 -30.64 -17.43 -34.62
C ARG A 51 -30.28 -16.04 -34.10
N VAL A 52 -29.41 -15.32 -34.81
CA VAL A 52 -29.14 -13.91 -34.52
C VAL A 52 -30.15 -13.07 -35.29
N SER A 53 -31.03 -12.39 -34.57
CA SER A 53 -31.94 -11.38 -35.12
C SER A 53 -31.43 -10.00 -34.75
N ALA A 54 -31.27 -9.14 -35.75
CA ALA A 54 -30.95 -7.72 -35.56
C ALA A 54 -32.26 -6.93 -35.43
N GLU A 55 -32.48 -6.30 -34.27
CA GLU A 55 -33.01 -4.94 -34.06
C GLU A 55 -33.58 -4.74 -32.63
N PRO A 56 -33.67 -3.48 -32.14
CA PRO A 56 -33.62 -3.16 -30.72
C PRO A 56 -35.00 -2.88 -30.12
N THR A 57 -35.28 -3.36 -28.89
CA THR A 57 -36.11 -2.61 -27.92
C THR A 57 -36.14 -3.29 -26.54
N SER A 58 -35.99 -2.45 -25.50
CA SER A 58 -36.52 -2.53 -24.12
C SER A 58 -36.39 -3.83 -23.33
N LEU A 59 -35.55 -3.78 -22.28
CA LEU A 59 -35.47 -4.78 -21.22
C LEU A 59 -36.62 -4.56 -20.22
N ILE A 60 -37.58 -5.48 -20.16
CA ILE A 60 -38.55 -5.60 -19.06
C ILE A 60 -38.12 -6.80 -18.21
N LEU A 61 -37.90 -6.59 -16.91
CA LEU A 61 -37.58 -7.63 -15.94
C LEU A 61 -38.87 -8.35 -15.51
N TYR A 62 -38.90 -9.68 -15.64
CA TYR A 62 -39.86 -10.53 -14.94
C TYR A 62 -39.15 -11.48 -13.97
N SER A 63 -39.74 -11.54 -12.78
CA SER A 63 -39.44 -12.41 -11.64
C SER A 63 -39.68 -13.89 -11.96
N THR A 64 -38.78 -14.77 -11.52
CA THR A 64 -38.91 -16.22 -11.63
C THR A 64 -39.82 -16.77 -10.54
N GLN A 65 -40.99 -17.30 -10.92
CA GLN A 65 -41.78 -18.21 -10.11
C GLN A 65 -41.30 -19.66 -10.27
N SER A 66 -41.33 -20.37 -9.16
CA SER A 66 -41.03 -21.79 -8.98
C SER A 66 -41.99 -22.70 -9.75
N LEU A 67 -41.47 -23.71 -10.44
CA LEU A 67 -42.25 -24.83 -10.97
C LEU A 67 -41.94 -26.11 -10.20
N SER A 68 -42.98 -26.59 -9.51
CA SER A 68 -43.12 -27.90 -8.89
C SER A 68 -43.24 -29.02 -9.94
N VAL A 69 -42.63 -30.18 -9.67
CA VAL A 69 -42.81 -31.43 -10.45
C VAL A 69 -43.58 -32.45 -9.59
N PRO A 70 -44.51 -33.24 -10.16
CA PRO A 70 -45.45 -34.05 -9.40
C PRO A 70 -44.96 -35.47 -9.12
N SER A 71 -45.55 -36.05 -8.07
CA SER A 71 -45.37 -37.40 -7.55
C SER A 71 -46.26 -38.45 -8.24
N SER A 72 -45.75 -39.67 -8.45
CA SER A 72 -46.49 -40.93 -8.17
C SER A 72 -45.63 -42.22 -8.32
N HIS A 73 -45.51 -42.95 -7.18
CA HIS A 73 -45.54 -44.42 -6.94
C HIS A 73 -44.51 -45.42 -7.57
N PRO A 74 -44.38 -46.68 -7.03
CA PRO A 74 -44.23 -47.10 -5.62
C PRO A 74 -43.13 -48.18 -5.36
N ALA A 75 -42.72 -48.29 -4.08
CA ALA A 75 -42.28 -49.48 -3.31
C ALA A 75 -41.39 -50.60 -3.94
N LEU A 76 -40.25 -50.86 -3.30
CA LEU A 76 -39.88 -52.21 -2.82
C LEU A 76 -38.72 -52.18 -1.81
N THR A 77 -38.96 -52.84 -0.68
CA THR A 77 -38.12 -53.05 0.50
C THR A 77 -37.20 -54.27 0.31
N ARG A 78 -35.95 -54.24 0.84
CA ARG A 78 -35.30 -55.26 1.71
C ARG A 78 -33.75 -55.22 1.69
N PHE A 79 -33.17 -55.34 2.90
CA PHE A 79 -31.91 -55.98 3.36
C PHE A 79 -30.64 -55.91 2.47
N ALA A 80 -29.43 -55.63 2.97
CA ALA A 80 -28.77 -56.23 4.14
C ALA A 80 -27.50 -55.43 4.53
N ALA A 81 -27.15 -55.53 5.80
CA ALA A 81 -25.91 -55.09 6.39
C ALA A 81 -24.67 -55.80 5.80
N LYS A 82 -23.54 -55.08 5.72
CA LYS A 82 -22.22 -55.68 5.96
C LYS A 82 -21.20 -54.65 6.44
N THR A 83 -20.58 -55.05 7.54
CA THR A 83 -19.57 -54.42 8.39
C THR A 83 -18.17 -54.42 7.75
N ALA A 84 -17.29 -53.58 8.33
CA ALA A 84 -15.82 -53.59 8.25
C ALA A 84 -15.21 -52.97 6.96
N GLN A 85 -14.08 -52.25 6.98
CA GLN A 85 -12.96 -52.33 7.91
C GLN A 85 -12.08 -51.07 7.77
N THR A 86 -11.69 -50.53 8.92
CA THR A 86 -10.70 -49.48 9.12
C THR A 86 -9.33 -49.87 8.56
N ARG A 87 -8.67 -48.95 7.83
CA ARG A 87 -7.20 -48.94 7.65
C ARG A 87 -6.67 -47.53 7.88
N ASN A 88 -6.28 -47.28 9.13
CA ASN A 88 -5.36 -46.21 9.50
C ASN A 88 -3.94 -46.61 9.06
N LYS A 89 -3.29 -45.75 8.27
CA LYS A 89 -1.83 -45.70 8.17
C LYS A 89 -1.41 -44.23 8.13
N THR A 90 -1.34 -43.64 9.31
CA THR A 90 -0.72 -42.33 9.55
C THR A 90 0.74 -42.61 9.90
N THR A 91 1.64 -42.34 8.96
CA THR A 91 3.09 -42.34 9.21
C THR A 91 3.46 -40.93 9.64
N THR A 92 3.49 -40.68 10.95
CA THR A 92 3.93 -39.41 11.53
C THR A 92 5.42 -39.51 11.82
N THR A 93 6.26 -38.94 10.96
CA THR A 93 7.69 -38.74 11.22
C THR A 93 7.86 -37.42 11.98
N THR A 94 8.00 -37.51 13.30
CA THR A 94 8.31 -36.38 14.18
C THR A 94 9.81 -36.03 14.10
N ASN A 95 10.14 -35.04 13.27
CA ASN A 95 11.41 -34.31 13.40
C ASN A 95 11.20 -33.13 14.35
N ASN A 96 11.35 -33.37 15.65
CA ASN A 96 11.45 -32.31 16.66
C ASN A 96 12.82 -31.63 16.54
N LYS A 97 12.90 -30.55 15.76
CA LYS A 97 13.93 -29.53 15.95
C LYS A 97 13.41 -28.55 16.99
N HIS A 98 14.07 -28.55 18.16
CA HIS A 98 13.89 -27.57 19.22
C HIS A 98 13.91 -26.14 18.66
N MET A 99 12.75 -25.48 18.60
CA MET A 99 12.69 -24.03 18.70
C MET A 99 12.86 -23.70 20.19
N VAL A 100 13.99 -23.11 20.53
CA VAL A 100 14.24 -22.54 21.85
C VAL A 100 13.22 -21.42 22.06
N HIS A 101 12.29 -21.60 22.99
CA HIS A 101 11.44 -20.51 23.48
C HIS A 101 12.32 -19.52 24.27
N PRO A 102 12.37 -18.23 23.91
CA PRO A 102 13.06 -17.25 24.73
C PRO A 102 12.20 -16.94 25.96
N SER A 103 12.81 -17.11 27.12
CA SER A 103 12.24 -16.81 28.44
C SER A 103 12.01 -15.30 28.62
N SER A 104 10.94 -14.97 29.34
CA SER A 104 10.73 -13.69 30.06
C SER A 104 12.03 -13.11 30.58
N CYS A 105 12.23 -11.78 30.54
CA CYS A 105 13.40 -11.04 31.03
C CYS A 105 14.02 -11.69 32.27
N HIS A 106 14.88 -12.69 32.07
CA HIS A 106 15.57 -13.32 33.17
C HIS A 106 16.71 -12.36 33.48
N PRO A 107 16.85 -11.95 34.75
CA PRO A 107 17.99 -11.17 35.15
C PRO A 107 19.23 -12.01 34.81
N LEU A 108 19.97 -11.60 33.78
CA LEU A 108 21.33 -12.04 33.59
C LEU A 108 22.02 -11.78 34.92
N GLY A 109 22.59 -12.82 35.54
CA GLY A 109 23.02 -12.85 36.93
C GLY A 109 23.99 -11.73 37.30
N LEU A 110 23.44 -10.54 37.54
CA LEU A 110 24.14 -9.34 37.96
C LEU A 110 24.04 -9.24 39.47
N GLN A 111 25.20 -9.20 40.11
CA GLN A 111 25.34 -8.97 41.53
C GLN A 111 24.54 -7.72 41.95
N ARG A 112 23.79 -7.84 43.05
CA ARG A 112 23.02 -6.74 43.65
C ARG A 112 23.92 -5.53 43.90
N LEU A 113 23.89 -4.56 43.00
CA LEU A 113 24.35 -3.21 43.28
C LEU A 113 23.38 -2.55 44.28
N SER A 114 23.92 -1.78 45.21
CA SER A 114 23.24 -1.23 46.37
C SER A 114 22.04 -0.34 46.01
N GLN A 115 21.03 -0.39 46.86
CA GLN A 115 19.61 -0.18 46.56
C GLN A 115 19.11 1.28 46.65
N THR A 116 19.95 2.29 46.38
CA THR A 116 19.58 3.70 46.62
C THR A 116 19.36 4.56 45.37
N ASP A 117 19.47 4.01 44.17
CA ASP A 117 19.27 4.80 42.96
C ASP A 117 17.77 4.92 42.61
N SER A 118 17.32 6.16 42.42
CA SER A 118 15.97 6.49 41.98
C SER A 118 15.61 5.75 40.68
N VAL A 119 14.38 5.27 40.59
CA VAL A 119 13.84 4.69 39.35
C VAL A 119 13.83 5.81 38.30
N VAL A 120 14.55 5.63 37.20
CA VAL A 120 14.53 6.59 36.09
C VAL A 120 13.15 6.52 35.46
N GLN A 121 12.35 7.57 35.63
CA GLN A 121 11.06 7.70 34.96
C GLN A 121 11.26 8.34 33.59
N LEU A 122 10.91 7.62 32.53
CA LEU A 122 10.96 8.10 31.16
C LEU A 122 9.71 8.94 30.83
N PRO A 123 9.85 9.98 29.99
CA PRO A 123 8.74 10.85 29.64
C PRO A 123 7.69 10.08 28.80
N ARG A 124 6.42 10.47 28.89
CA ARG A 124 5.32 9.85 28.15
C ARG A 124 4.85 10.72 27.00
N LEU A 125 4.46 10.07 25.90
CA LEU A 125 3.82 10.73 24.78
C LEU A 125 2.41 11.19 25.16
N PRO A 126 2.06 12.47 24.91
CA PRO A 126 0.70 12.94 25.13
C PRO A 126 -0.27 12.30 24.14
N ASN A 127 -1.53 12.22 24.55
CA ASN A 127 -2.63 12.04 23.60
C ASN A 127 -2.99 13.39 22.97
N HIS A 128 -3.93 13.38 22.03
CA HIS A 128 -4.37 14.60 21.36
C HIS A 128 -4.76 15.69 22.38
N ALA A 129 -5.66 15.43 23.33
CA ALA A 129 -6.18 16.46 24.24
C ALA A 129 -5.16 17.10 25.21
N LYS A 130 -3.98 16.50 25.38
CA LYS A 130 -2.96 16.97 26.32
C LYS A 130 -1.77 17.59 25.59
N SER A 131 -1.99 18.70 24.88
CA SER A 131 -0.85 19.46 24.34
C SER A 131 -0.04 20.07 25.48
N ILE A 132 1.28 19.93 25.40
CA ILE A 132 2.20 20.58 26.35
C ILE A 132 2.16 22.09 26.04
N PRO A 133 2.18 23.00 27.03
CA PRO A 133 2.30 24.44 26.76
C PRO A 133 3.48 24.72 25.81
N GLY A 134 3.22 25.39 24.68
CA GLY A 134 4.22 25.62 23.62
C GLY A 134 4.30 24.50 22.56
N SER A 135 3.38 23.53 22.60
CA SER A 135 3.20 22.46 21.62
C SER A 135 3.24 22.97 20.18
N GLN A 136 3.98 22.25 19.33
CA GLN A 136 3.99 22.47 17.88
C GLN A 136 3.08 21.48 17.14
N VAL A 137 2.42 20.55 17.84
CA VAL A 137 1.34 19.75 17.25
C VAL A 137 0.31 20.73 16.70
N TRP A 138 0.00 20.60 15.42
CA TRP A 138 -1.08 21.37 14.82
C TRP A 138 -2.42 20.84 15.35
N VAL A 139 -3.19 21.76 15.91
CA VAL A 139 -4.43 21.51 16.63
C VAL A 139 -5.40 22.62 16.15
N PRO A 140 -6.45 22.31 15.36
CA PRO A 140 -7.48 23.28 15.04
C PRO A 140 -8.22 23.70 16.33
N ASP A 141 -8.84 24.88 16.36
CA ASP A 141 -9.55 25.36 17.58
C ASP A 141 -10.63 24.38 18.05
N SER A 142 -11.25 23.65 17.12
CA SER A 142 -12.24 22.59 17.39
C SER A 142 -11.65 21.31 17.99
N PHE A 143 -10.35 21.24 18.24
CA PHE A 143 -9.69 20.04 18.71
C PHE A 143 -9.89 19.79 20.20
N GLY A 144 -10.06 20.84 21.01
CA GLY A 144 -10.37 20.71 22.43
C GLY A 144 -11.70 19.99 22.70
N SER A 145 -12.59 19.90 21.73
CA SER A 145 -13.87 19.18 21.85
C SER A 145 -13.80 17.70 21.43
N VAL A 146 -12.66 17.22 20.93
CA VAL A 146 -12.51 15.81 20.56
C VAL A 146 -12.34 14.97 21.83
N PRO A 147 -13.17 13.93 22.05
CA PRO A 147 -13.05 13.10 23.24
C PRO A 147 -11.74 12.30 23.24
N VAL A 148 -11.08 12.25 24.39
CA VAL A 148 -9.96 11.33 24.61
C VAL A 148 -10.45 9.89 24.53
N LEU A 149 -9.77 9.07 23.72
CA LEU A 149 -10.06 7.63 23.67
C LEU A 149 -9.73 6.98 25.02
N PRO A 150 -10.64 6.14 25.57
CA PRO A 150 -10.36 5.34 26.76
C PRO A 150 -9.12 4.47 26.59
N ASP A 151 -8.35 4.26 27.67
CA ASP A 151 -7.15 3.40 27.63
C ASP A 151 -7.45 1.99 27.09
N SER A 152 -8.61 1.41 27.40
CA SER A 152 -9.00 0.08 26.90
C SER A 152 -9.20 0.04 25.38
N VAL A 153 -9.60 1.16 24.77
CA VAL A 153 -9.72 1.31 23.31
C VAL A 153 -8.33 1.38 22.69
N LEU A 154 -7.43 2.18 23.28
CA LEU A 154 -6.06 2.27 22.82
C LEU A 154 -5.33 0.92 22.95
N ASP A 155 -5.52 0.23 24.07
CA ASP A 155 -4.93 -1.09 24.33
C ASP A 155 -5.48 -2.17 23.39
N ALA A 156 -6.75 -2.10 22.99
CA ALA A 156 -7.32 -2.99 21.99
C ALA A 156 -6.58 -2.86 20.64
N GLY A 157 -6.18 -1.64 20.26
CA GLY A 157 -5.37 -1.44 19.04
C GLY A 157 -3.95 -2.02 19.13
N LEU A 158 -3.51 -2.38 20.33
CA LEU A 158 -2.23 -3.03 20.61
C LEU A 158 -2.35 -4.54 20.81
N ALA A 159 -3.55 -5.12 20.75
CA ALA A 159 -3.77 -6.54 21.04
C ALA A 159 -2.94 -7.49 20.15
N ARG A 160 -2.53 -7.01 18.97
CA ARG A 160 -1.69 -7.73 17.99
C ARG A 160 -0.22 -7.31 18.01
N ALA A 161 0.10 -6.26 18.74
CA ALA A 161 1.48 -5.88 19.00
C ALA A 161 2.09 -6.93 19.93
N LYS A 162 3.38 -7.22 19.74
CA LYS A 162 4.12 -8.09 20.65
C LYS A 162 4.93 -7.20 21.58
N PRO A 163 4.43 -6.90 22.79
CA PRO A 163 5.22 -6.14 23.73
C PRO A 163 6.46 -6.94 24.12
N GLY A 164 7.58 -6.24 24.34
CA GLY A 164 8.75 -6.79 24.98
C GLY A 164 10.02 -6.92 24.12
N ILE A 165 11.15 -6.99 24.83
CA ILE A 165 12.51 -6.94 24.29
C ILE A 165 12.78 -8.03 23.24
N SER A 166 12.21 -9.22 23.41
CA SER A 166 12.54 -10.38 22.57
C SER A 166 12.14 -10.19 21.11
N CYS A 167 11.13 -9.35 20.82
CA CYS A 167 10.65 -9.13 19.46
C CYS A 167 10.93 -7.72 18.93
N SER A 168 11.39 -6.77 19.75
CA SER A 168 11.67 -5.41 19.26
C SER A 168 12.86 -4.72 19.95
N PRO A 169 14.08 -5.28 19.88
CA PRO A 169 15.28 -4.53 20.30
C PRO A 169 15.43 -3.20 19.53
N SER A 170 14.90 -3.11 18.31
CA SER A 170 14.91 -1.89 17.51
C SER A 170 14.07 -0.75 18.09
N VAL A 171 12.91 -1.01 18.72
CA VAL A 171 12.10 0.07 19.33
C VAL A 171 12.82 0.64 20.55
N HIS A 172 13.37 -0.23 21.39
CA HIS A 172 14.14 0.16 22.56
C HIS A 172 15.38 0.97 22.20
N ARG A 173 16.13 0.55 21.18
CA ARG A 173 17.24 1.35 20.65
C ARG A 173 16.78 2.74 20.19
N MET A 174 15.70 2.82 19.42
CA MET A 174 15.20 4.11 18.94
C MET A 174 14.83 5.03 20.13
N LEU A 175 14.13 4.49 21.12
CA LEU A 175 13.73 5.22 22.33
C LEU A 175 14.95 5.68 23.17
N LEU A 176 15.97 4.83 23.33
CA LEU A 176 17.21 5.20 24.02
C LEU A 176 17.97 6.29 23.26
N ARG A 177 17.96 6.28 21.93
CA ARG A 177 18.56 7.34 21.10
C ARG A 177 17.77 8.66 21.18
N LEU A 178 16.43 8.61 21.23
CA LEU A 178 15.60 9.79 21.53
C LEU A 178 15.98 10.39 22.89
N TRP A 179 16.11 9.55 23.91
CA TRP A 179 16.49 9.98 25.25
C TRP A 179 17.92 10.53 25.31
N ALA A 180 18.82 10.02 24.48
CA ALA A 180 20.18 10.54 24.30
C ALA A 180 20.26 11.80 23.39
N ASN A 181 19.13 12.43 23.06
CA ASN A 181 19.04 13.65 22.24
C ASN A 181 19.61 13.49 20.82
N GLU A 182 19.58 12.27 20.27
CA GLU A 182 20.08 12.03 18.92
C GLU A 182 19.06 12.43 17.83
N THR A 183 19.53 12.42 16.58
CA THR A 183 18.66 12.50 15.41
C THR A 183 18.00 11.15 15.12
N ILE A 184 16.67 11.14 15.02
CA ILE A 184 15.85 10.00 14.63
C ILE A 184 15.18 10.26 13.29
N ARG A 185 15.27 9.31 12.37
CA ARG A 185 14.62 9.40 11.04
C ARG A 185 13.46 8.42 10.94
N ILE A 186 12.26 8.93 10.72
CA ILE A 186 11.03 8.15 10.60
C ILE A 186 10.54 8.28 9.16
N GLN A 187 10.42 7.15 8.47
CA GLN A 187 9.78 7.06 7.16
C GLN A 187 8.38 6.47 7.32
N VAL A 188 7.40 7.05 6.65
CA VAL A 188 6.06 6.46 6.55
C VAL A 188 5.73 6.18 5.08
N TRP A 189 5.21 5.00 4.84
CA TRP A 189 4.88 4.45 3.53
C TRP A 189 3.44 4.03 3.54
N GLY A 190 2.70 4.38 2.50
CA GLY A 190 1.30 4.03 2.44
C GLY A 190 0.57 4.72 1.32
N GLY A 191 -0.75 4.65 1.44
CA GLY A 191 -1.68 5.18 0.46
C GLY A 191 -2.04 6.64 0.66
N SER A 192 -3.23 6.99 0.19
CA SER A 192 -3.79 8.36 0.28
C SER A 192 -4.07 8.82 1.70
N MET A 193 -4.45 7.91 2.59
CA MET A 193 -4.70 8.25 3.99
C MET A 193 -3.39 8.61 4.70
N THR A 194 -2.34 7.82 4.54
CA THR A 194 -0.99 8.18 5.03
C THR A 194 -0.51 9.53 4.46
N ALA A 195 -0.86 9.82 3.21
CA ALA A 195 -0.53 11.09 2.55
C ALA A 195 -1.31 12.28 3.11
N GLY A 196 -2.37 12.04 3.89
CA GLY A 196 -3.20 13.09 4.48
C GLY A 196 -4.33 13.59 3.60
N VAL A 197 -4.76 12.80 2.62
CA VAL A 197 -5.94 13.13 1.83
C VAL A 197 -7.13 13.30 2.79
N SER A 198 -7.92 14.34 2.57
CA SER A 198 -9.08 14.77 3.38
C SER A 198 -8.82 15.31 4.78
N CYS A 199 -7.59 15.22 5.26
CA CYS A 199 -7.29 15.59 6.63
C CYS A 199 -7.48 17.11 6.92
N CYS A 200 -7.10 17.99 6.00
CA CYS A 200 -7.16 19.46 6.17
C CYS A 200 -8.26 20.18 5.36
N CYS A 201 -9.27 19.48 4.84
CA CYS A 201 -10.22 20.03 3.85
C CYS A 201 -10.87 21.39 4.21
N LYS A 202 -10.97 21.73 5.50
CA LYS A 202 -11.64 22.94 5.98
C LYS A 202 -10.72 24.14 6.28
N PHE A 203 -9.43 23.91 6.55
CA PHE A 203 -8.64 24.91 7.31
C PHE A 203 -7.63 25.71 6.48
N GLY A 204 -7.54 25.50 5.16
CA GLY A 204 -6.50 26.14 4.34
C GLY A 204 -5.07 25.80 4.78
N VAL A 205 -4.92 24.83 5.67
CA VAL A 205 -3.64 24.34 6.18
C VAL A 205 -3.07 23.39 5.14
N THR A 206 -1.77 23.49 4.91
CA THR A 206 -1.09 22.56 4.02
C THR A 206 -1.30 21.13 4.54
N GLN A 207 -1.70 20.23 3.64
CA GLN A 207 -1.99 18.82 3.92
C GLN A 207 -0.99 18.08 4.85
N PRO A 208 0.32 18.41 4.94
CA PRO A 208 1.24 17.62 5.75
C PRO A 208 0.91 17.63 7.26
N ARG A 209 0.51 18.78 7.83
CA ARG A 209 0.57 18.96 9.29
C ARG A 209 -0.45 18.15 10.09
N CYS A 210 -1.62 17.90 9.51
CA CYS A 210 -2.70 17.22 10.21
C CYS A 210 -2.63 15.68 10.06
N THR A 211 -1.79 15.17 9.15
CA THR A 211 -1.69 13.72 8.89
C THR A 211 -1.39 12.96 10.18
N TRP A 212 -1.88 11.71 10.30
CA TRP A 212 -1.61 10.88 11.49
C TRP A 212 -0.10 10.77 11.74
N ALA A 213 0.70 10.69 10.68
CA ALA A 213 2.15 10.59 10.75
C ALA A 213 2.78 11.86 11.36
N SER A 214 2.33 13.05 10.91
CA SER A 214 2.82 14.31 11.47
C SER A 214 2.36 14.52 12.90
N GLN A 215 1.12 14.18 13.22
CA GLN A 215 0.61 14.24 14.59
C GLN A 215 1.41 13.30 15.52
N PHE A 216 1.66 12.07 15.10
CA PHE A 216 2.46 11.11 15.85
C PHE A 216 3.89 11.62 16.09
N VAL A 217 4.58 12.08 15.04
CA VAL A 217 5.95 12.61 15.17
C VAL A 217 6.02 13.87 16.02
N ASN A 218 5.03 14.76 15.93
CA ASN A 218 5.01 15.97 16.77
C ASN A 218 4.90 15.62 18.26
N ARG A 219 4.16 14.57 18.62
CA ARG A 219 4.11 14.08 20.01
C ARG A 219 5.46 13.53 20.47
N ILE A 220 6.19 12.83 19.60
CA ILE A 220 7.56 12.40 19.91
C ILE A 220 8.45 13.62 20.15
N ARG A 221 8.38 14.65 19.29
CA ARG A 221 9.17 15.89 19.45
C ARG A 221 8.84 16.61 20.77
N GLU A 222 7.58 16.62 21.18
CA GLU A 222 7.15 17.22 22.45
C GLU A 222 7.66 16.45 23.65
N THR A 223 7.66 15.12 23.59
CA THR A 223 8.18 14.25 24.66
C THR A 223 9.71 14.30 24.74
N PHE A 224 10.39 14.46 23.60
CA PHE A 224 11.85 14.49 23.49
C PHE A 224 12.32 15.79 22.81
N PRO A 225 12.15 16.97 23.45
CA PRO A 225 12.35 18.27 22.81
C PRO A 225 13.82 18.56 22.45
N SER A 226 14.75 17.85 23.07
CA SER A 226 16.19 17.96 22.77
C SER A 226 16.64 17.02 21.64
N ALA A 227 15.83 16.03 21.26
CA ALA A 227 16.11 15.16 20.12
C ALA A 227 15.66 15.80 18.80
N THR A 228 16.35 15.47 17.71
CA THR A 228 15.92 15.89 16.36
C THR A 228 15.13 14.78 15.69
N VAL A 229 13.82 14.94 15.52
CA VAL A 229 12.99 13.92 14.86
C VAL A 229 12.63 14.37 13.44
N LEU A 230 13.11 13.64 12.44
CA LEU A 230 12.86 13.88 11.02
C LEU A 230 11.77 12.94 10.52
N LEU A 231 10.74 13.48 9.86
CA LEU A 231 9.67 12.72 9.23
C LEU A 231 9.79 12.82 7.71
N GLU A 232 9.86 11.67 7.06
CA GLU A 232 9.81 11.51 5.62
C GLU A 232 8.51 10.79 5.25
N ASN A 233 7.49 11.58 4.86
CA ASN A 233 6.25 11.00 4.36
C ASN A 233 6.39 10.64 2.88
N LEU A 234 6.61 9.35 2.62
CA LEU A 234 6.86 8.79 1.29
C LEU A 234 5.61 8.13 0.69
N SER A 235 4.45 8.34 1.33
CA SER A 235 3.17 7.81 0.87
C SER A 235 2.68 8.48 -0.41
N ARG A 236 1.85 7.75 -1.15
CA ARG A 236 1.27 8.21 -2.42
C ARG A 236 -0.18 7.80 -2.50
N GLY A 237 -1.05 8.77 -2.83
CA GLY A 237 -2.47 8.49 -3.05
C GLY A 237 -2.70 7.46 -4.16
N GLY A 238 -3.54 6.46 -3.89
CA GLY A 238 -3.81 5.36 -4.82
C GLY A 238 -2.72 4.27 -4.86
N CYS A 239 -1.66 4.38 -4.08
CA CYS A 239 -0.56 3.40 -4.09
C CYS A 239 -0.87 2.26 -3.11
N ASP A 240 -0.88 1.02 -3.60
CA ASP A 240 -0.90 -0.20 -2.79
C ASP A 240 0.55 -0.68 -2.48
N ILE A 241 0.69 -1.85 -1.85
CA ILE A 241 2.00 -2.44 -1.56
C ILE A 241 2.82 -2.70 -2.84
N ASN A 242 2.18 -3.11 -3.94
CA ASN A 242 2.88 -3.42 -5.18
C ASN A 242 3.48 -2.16 -5.82
N CYS A 243 2.76 -1.04 -5.73
CA CYS A 243 3.30 0.28 -6.05
C CYS A 243 4.39 0.72 -5.03
N GLY A 244 4.26 0.35 -3.75
CA GLY A 244 5.22 0.67 -2.70
C GLY A 244 6.59 0.00 -2.84
N ILE A 245 6.63 -1.28 -3.23
CA ILE A 245 7.85 -2.09 -3.28
C ILE A 245 8.95 -1.48 -4.18
N PRO A 246 8.69 -1.12 -5.45
CA PRO A 246 9.70 -0.47 -6.28
C PRO A 246 10.16 0.86 -5.68
N ASN A 247 9.26 1.64 -5.08
CA ASN A 247 9.61 2.93 -4.49
C ASN A 247 10.53 2.79 -3.27
N ILE A 248 10.30 1.81 -2.38
CA ILE A 248 11.21 1.58 -1.24
C ILE A 248 12.61 1.17 -1.72
N ILE A 249 12.70 0.32 -2.73
CA ILE A 249 14.00 -0.05 -3.33
C ILE A 249 14.71 1.22 -3.84
N MET A 250 14.02 2.01 -4.66
CA MET A 250 14.58 3.24 -5.23
C MET A 250 15.00 4.23 -4.15
N THR A 251 14.19 4.45 -3.13
CA THR A 251 14.53 5.33 -2.01
C THR A 251 15.75 4.83 -1.26
N GLN A 252 15.83 3.53 -0.95
CA GLN A 252 16.96 3.00 -0.19
C GLN A 252 18.26 2.99 -1.00
N LEU A 253 18.21 2.76 -2.32
CA LEU A 253 19.39 2.83 -3.19
C LEU A 253 19.98 4.25 -3.27
N HIS A 254 19.15 5.28 -3.16
CA HIS A 254 19.59 6.69 -3.21
C HIS A 254 19.78 7.31 -1.82
N SER A 255 19.37 6.62 -0.76
CA SER A 255 19.50 7.13 0.60
C SER A 255 20.95 7.06 1.06
N LYS A 256 21.41 8.10 1.75
CA LYS A 256 22.71 8.10 2.43
C LYS A 256 22.65 7.52 3.84
N HIS A 257 21.46 7.43 4.42
CA HIS A 257 21.27 7.01 5.80
C HIS A 257 20.03 6.14 5.93
N ALA A 258 20.13 5.04 6.68
CA ALA A 258 18.97 4.23 7.01
C ALA A 258 18.03 5.00 7.95
N PRO A 259 16.70 4.85 7.79
CA PRO A 259 15.74 5.32 8.78
C PRO A 259 15.82 4.49 10.06
N ASP A 260 15.48 5.11 11.18
CA ASP A 260 15.30 4.46 12.49
C ASP A 260 14.01 3.67 12.55
N MET A 261 12.97 4.21 11.93
CA MET A 261 11.65 3.63 11.91
C MET A 261 11.04 3.74 10.52
N VAL A 262 10.37 2.67 10.10
CA VAL A 262 9.57 2.62 8.88
C VAL A 262 8.18 2.11 9.24
N ILE A 263 7.15 2.89 8.93
CA ILE A 263 5.73 2.51 9.13
C ILE A 263 5.10 2.22 7.77
N PHE A 264 4.46 1.06 7.63
CA PHE A 264 3.69 0.66 6.44
C PHE A 264 2.18 0.75 6.72
N ASP A 265 1.45 1.50 5.89
CA ASP A 265 0.01 1.79 6.00
C ASP A 265 -0.64 1.71 4.61
N TYR A 266 -0.82 0.48 4.11
CA TYR A 266 -1.31 0.20 2.75
C TYR A 266 -2.67 -0.48 2.69
N ASP A 267 -3.24 -0.88 3.83
CA ASP A 267 -4.38 -1.80 3.87
C ASP A 267 -5.64 -1.23 3.20
N GLN A 268 -5.82 0.10 3.22
CA GLN A 268 -6.91 0.80 2.49
C GLN A 268 -6.80 0.69 0.97
N ASN A 269 -5.58 0.58 0.44
CA ASN A 269 -5.30 0.59 -1.00
C ASN A 269 -5.14 -0.82 -1.58
N GLY A 270 -5.18 -1.85 -0.74
CA GLY A 270 -5.10 -3.25 -1.14
C GLY A 270 -4.28 -4.07 -0.16
N LEU A 271 -4.52 -5.37 -0.14
CA LEU A 271 -3.84 -6.30 0.78
C LEU A 271 -2.44 -6.72 0.31
N GLY A 272 -2.14 -6.53 -0.97
CA GLY A 272 -0.82 -6.71 -1.60
C GLY A 272 0.02 -7.90 -1.12
N ASP A 273 1.35 -7.77 -1.26
CA ASP A 273 2.33 -8.74 -0.76
C ASP A 273 3.09 -8.16 0.45
N ILE A 274 2.42 -8.09 1.61
CA ILE A 274 3.01 -7.54 2.84
C ILE A 274 4.28 -8.28 3.28
N GLU A 275 4.36 -9.59 3.03
CA GLU A 275 5.58 -10.34 3.26
C GLU A 275 6.68 -9.89 2.27
N GLY A 276 6.34 -9.72 1.00
CA GLY A 276 7.26 -9.21 -0.01
C GLY A 276 7.89 -7.87 0.35
N ILE A 277 7.10 -6.87 0.74
CA ILE A 277 7.62 -5.56 1.12
C ILE A 277 8.48 -5.61 2.39
N LEU A 278 8.12 -6.41 3.40
CA LEU A 278 8.96 -6.57 4.60
C LEU A 278 10.30 -7.23 4.28
N ARG A 279 10.31 -8.24 3.40
CA ARG A 279 11.57 -8.89 3.00
C ARG A 279 12.47 -7.94 2.23
N VAL A 280 11.90 -7.14 1.32
CA VAL A 280 12.63 -6.09 0.60
C VAL A 280 13.14 -5.04 1.59
N ALA A 281 12.32 -4.62 2.54
CA ALA A 281 12.72 -3.64 3.54
C ALA A 281 13.85 -4.17 4.44
N HIS A 282 13.70 -5.36 5.03
CA HIS A 282 14.75 -6.01 5.82
C HIS A 282 16.04 -6.25 5.03
N PHE A 283 15.94 -6.47 3.73
CA PHE A 283 17.11 -6.62 2.87
C PHE A 283 17.98 -5.35 2.87
N PHE A 284 17.39 -4.19 2.65
CA PHE A 284 18.12 -2.92 2.65
C PHE A 284 18.37 -2.37 4.06
N LEU A 285 17.48 -2.67 4.99
CA LEU A 285 17.36 -2.02 6.29
C LEU A 285 17.27 -3.08 7.40
N PRO A 286 18.29 -3.93 7.58
CA PRO A 286 18.29 -5.07 8.51
C PRO A 286 18.10 -4.68 9.98
N SER A 287 18.37 -3.41 10.30
CA SER A 287 18.38 -2.87 11.65
C SER A 287 17.35 -1.76 11.83
N THR A 288 16.46 -1.52 10.88
CA THR A 288 15.40 -0.52 11.06
C THR A 288 14.26 -1.12 11.89
N LEU A 289 13.59 -0.29 12.69
CA LEU A 289 12.32 -0.66 13.31
C LEU A 289 11.21 -0.63 12.27
N PHE A 290 10.60 -1.77 11.98
CA PHE A 290 9.41 -1.81 11.14
C PHE A 290 8.15 -1.85 11.99
N VAL A 291 7.14 -1.12 11.54
CA VAL A 291 5.78 -1.16 12.07
C VAL A 291 4.81 -1.32 10.91
N ILE A 292 3.87 -2.23 11.05
CA ILE A 292 2.70 -2.31 10.18
C ILE A 292 1.56 -1.62 10.92
N LEU A 293 1.03 -0.56 10.32
CA LEU A 293 -0.21 0.06 10.76
C LEU A 293 -1.35 -0.52 9.93
N TRP A 294 -2.34 -1.09 10.59
CA TRP A 294 -3.57 -1.56 9.97
C TRP A 294 -4.71 -0.64 10.35
N THR A 295 -5.31 0.02 9.37
CA THR A 295 -6.40 0.97 9.62
C THR A 295 -7.79 0.42 9.37
N GLY A 296 -7.91 -0.67 8.61
CA GLY A 296 -9.14 -1.38 8.30
C GLY A 296 -9.86 -0.79 7.08
N PRO A 297 -9.92 -1.48 5.92
CA PRO A 297 -10.55 -0.93 4.72
C PRO A 297 -12.04 -0.65 4.96
N ARG A 298 -12.45 0.62 5.01
CA ARG A 298 -13.86 1.00 5.24
C ARG A 298 -14.76 0.83 4.00
N LEU A 299 -14.18 0.36 2.89
CA LEU A 299 -14.82 0.13 1.58
C LEU A 299 -16.07 -0.77 1.59
N SER A 300 -16.41 -1.44 2.67
CA SER A 300 -17.54 -2.39 2.68
C SER A 300 -18.34 -2.40 3.98
N LEU A 301 -18.76 -1.23 4.48
CA LEU A 301 -19.66 -1.16 5.63
C LEU A 301 -20.95 -1.99 5.53
N ARG A 302 -21.33 -2.60 4.38
CA ARG A 302 -22.46 -3.56 4.32
C ARG A 302 -22.41 -4.74 3.34
N SER A 303 -21.54 -4.81 2.31
CA SER A 303 -21.80 -5.75 1.18
C SER A 303 -20.81 -6.90 0.97
N LYS A 304 -19.61 -6.88 1.55
CA LYS A 304 -18.65 -8.00 1.47
C LYS A 304 -18.15 -8.31 2.88
N GLY A 305 -18.53 -9.47 3.40
CA GLY A 305 -18.45 -9.80 4.82
C GLY A 305 -17.10 -9.52 5.49
N ASP A 306 -17.20 -9.00 6.71
CA ASP A 306 -16.22 -9.01 7.81
C ASP A 306 -15.11 -10.09 7.71
N GLY A 307 -15.46 -11.31 7.30
CA GLY A 307 -14.55 -12.43 7.19
C GLY A 307 -13.37 -12.22 6.25
N PHE A 308 -13.47 -11.43 5.18
CA PHE A 308 -12.31 -11.19 4.31
C PHE A 308 -11.28 -10.27 4.96
N GLN A 309 -11.73 -9.18 5.57
CA GLN A 309 -10.84 -8.23 6.24
C GLN A 309 -10.17 -8.87 7.45
N ASN A 310 -10.95 -9.60 8.26
CA ASN A 310 -10.42 -10.34 9.41
C ASN A 310 -9.39 -11.38 8.99
N ARG A 311 -9.65 -12.18 7.94
CA ARG A 311 -8.64 -13.13 7.42
C ARG A 311 -7.35 -12.44 6.98
N SER A 312 -7.46 -11.23 6.46
CA SER A 312 -6.32 -10.46 5.96
C SER A 312 -5.51 -9.86 7.09
N LEU A 313 -6.17 -9.27 8.09
CA LEU A 313 -5.55 -8.82 9.33
C LEU A 313 -4.86 -9.99 10.05
N GLU A 314 -5.49 -11.16 10.13
CA GLU A 314 -4.87 -12.37 10.68
C GLU A 314 -3.64 -12.83 9.89
N PHE A 315 -3.67 -12.71 8.56
CA PHE A 315 -2.50 -12.98 7.74
C PHE A 315 -1.36 -11.98 8.02
N TYR A 316 -1.68 -10.70 8.12
CA TYR A 316 -0.73 -9.65 8.49
C TYR A 316 -0.12 -9.90 9.87
N ALA A 317 -0.94 -10.31 10.85
CA ALA A 317 -0.46 -10.65 12.19
C ALA A 317 0.53 -11.83 12.18
N LYS A 318 0.26 -12.87 11.38
CA LYS A 318 1.19 -14.00 11.20
C LYS A 318 2.51 -13.56 10.56
N VAL A 319 2.45 -12.72 9.53
CA VAL A 319 3.64 -12.16 8.88
C VAL A 319 4.42 -11.29 9.87
N ALA A 320 3.76 -10.36 10.57
CA ALA A 320 4.39 -9.49 11.56
C ALA A 320 5.08 -10.31 12.67
N GLN A 321 4.40 -11.32 13.20
CA GLN A 321 4.97 -12.26 14.16
C GLN A 321 6.21 -12.98 13.61
N HIS A 322 6.16 -13.44 12.37
CA HIS A 322 7.24 -14.19 11.73
C HIS A 322 8.49 -13.35 11.53
N TYR A 323 8.34 -12.08 11.15
CA TYR A 323 9.45 -11.14 10.96
C TYR A 323 9.81 -10.34 12.22
N CYS A 324 9.16 -10.60 13.36
CA CYS A 324 9.31 -9.81 14.60
C CYS A 324 9.07 -8.30 14.37
N VAL A 325 8.02 -7.98 13.62
CA VAL A 325 7.56 -6.62 13.31
C VAL A 325 6.33 -6.31 14.15
N GLN A 326 6.17 -5.06 14.57
CA GLN A 326 5.00 -4.63 15.34
C GLN A 326 3.81 -4.42 14.42
N LEU A 327 2.67 -5.02 14.74
CA LEU A 327 1.40 -4.76 14.07
C LEU A 327 0.50 -3.96 15.02
N ILE A 328 0.24 -2.71 14.66
CA ILE A 328 -0.66 -1.81 15.38
C ILE A 328 -1.95 -1.71 14.58
N SER A 329 -3.09 -1.99 15.20
CA SER A 329 -4.38 -2.12 14.53
C SER A 329 -5.35 -1.06 15.01
N TYR A 330 -5.52 0.01 14.24
CA TYR A 330 -6.55 1.00 14.51
C TYR A 330 -7.96 0.40 14.40
N SER A 331 -8.15 -0.54 13.45
CA SER A 331 -9.43 -1.26 13.30
C SER A 331 -9.84 -2.01 14.57
N ASP A 332 -8.91 -2.66 15.28
CA ASP A 332 -9.24 -3.35 16.54
C ASP A 332 -9.63 -2.34 17.65
N ALA A 333 -9.01 -1.15 17.66
CA ALA A 333 -9.40 -0.07 18.57
C ALA A 333 -10.82 0.43 18.27
N GLU A 334 -11.13 0.65 16.99
CA GLU A 334 -12.46 1.07 16.55
C GLU A 334 -13.55 0.04 16.87
N ASP A 335 -13.28 -1.25 16.62
CA ASP A 335 -14.19 -2.34 16.96
C ASP A 335 -14.45 -2.39 18.47
N HIS A 336 -13.41 -2.21 19.29
CA HIS A 336 -13.56 -2.16 20.74
C HIS A 336 -14.37 -0.95 21.20
N TYR A 337 -14.15 0.22 20.61
CA TYR A 337 -14.93 1.43 20.91
C TYR A 337 -16.41 1.25 20.59
N ALA A 338 -16.72 0.77 19.39
CA ALA A 338 -18.09 0.57 18.93
C ALA A 338 -18.85 -0.44 19.80
N ASN A 339 -18.19 -1.52 20.22
CA ASN A 339 -18.82 -2.59 21.00
C ASN A 339 -19.03 -2.23 22.49
N ASN A 340 -18.22 -1.34 23.07
CA ASN A 340 -18.21 -1.14 24.53
C ASN A 340 -18.67 0.25 25.00
N PHE A 341 -18.68 1.25 24.13
CA PHE A 341 -18.94 2.64 24.54
C PHE A 341 -20.22 3.23 23.93
N TYR A 342 -21.13 2.37 23.46
CA TYR A 342 -22.33 2.76 22.69
C TYR A 342 -22.02 3.66 21.47
N GLY A 343 -20.75 3.69 21.08
CA GLY A 343 -20.27 4.52 19.98
C GLY A 343 -20.63 3.88 18.64
N ASN A 344 -20.90 4.72 17.66
CA ASN A 344 -20.89 4.28 16.28
C ASN A 344 -19.45 4.32 15.77
N TYR A 345 -19.07 3.43 14.84
CA TYR A 345 -17.81 3.52 14.12
C TYR A 345 -17.57 4.91 13.52
N SER A 346 -18.66 5.58 13.10
CA SER A 346 -18.61 6.96 12.61
C SER A 346 -18.08 7.95 13.64
N ASP A 347 -18.13 7.65 14.94
CA ASP A 347 -17.62 8.54 15.96
C ASP A 347 -16.09 8.59 15.93
N MET A 348 -15.42 7.48 15.62
CA MET A 348 -13.97 7.48 15.45
C MET A 348 -13.55 7.89 14.03
N TRP A 349 -14.34 7.53 13.01
CA TRP A 349 -13.97 7.73 11.60
C TRP A 349 -14.48 9.03 10.95
N ASN A 350 -15.59 9.60 11.41
CA ASN A 350 -16.26 10.75 10.76
C ASN A 350 -16.40 11.98 11.67
N GLN A 351 -15.93 11.94 12.92
CA GLN A 351 -16.03 13.08 13.82
C GLN A 351 -15.39 14.34 13.20
N GLY A 352 -16.09 15.47 13.26
CA GLY A 352 -15.59 16.73 12.69
C GLY A 352 -15.87 16.94 11.19
N LEU A 353 -16.55 16.01 10.52
CA LEU A 353 -17.24 16.31 9.25
C LEU A 353 -18.56 17.02 9.57
N GLU A 354 -18.77 18.20 8.99
CA GLU A 354 -20.07 18.87 9.08
C GLU A 354 -21.10 18.13 8.23
N GLU A 355 -22.34 18.07 8.75
CA GLU A 355 -23.49 17.56 8.01
C GLU A 355 -23.61 18.32 6.67
N GLY A 356 -23.55 17.60 5.55
CA GLY A 356 -23.56 18.18 4.21
C GLY A 356 -22.19 18.33 3.53
N HIS A 357 -21.08 18.00 4.20
CA HIS A 357 -19.78 17.91 3.50
C HIS A 357 -19.89 16.82 2.41
N PRO A 358 -19.39 17.04 1.17
CA PRO A 358 -19.55 16.07 0.08
C PRO A 358 -18.93 14.69 0.36
N TYR A 359 -18.08 14.60 1.40
CA TYR A 359 -17.51 13.33 1.89
C TYR A 359 -18.42 12.58 2.87
N TYR A 360 -19.47 13.23 3.40
CA TYR A 360 -20.40 12.67 4.39
C TYR A 360 -21.44 11.71 3.76
N LEU A 361 -21.76 11.87 2.47
CA LEU A 361 -23.00 11.32 1.88
C LEU A 361 -22.87 10.30 0.72
N GLY A 362 -21.73 9.65 0.46
CA GLY A 362 -21.87 8.41 -0.33
C GLY A 362 -20.69 7.74 -1.04
N GLU A 363 -19.54 8.36 -1.28
CA GLU A 363 -18.50 7.71 -2.11
C GLU A 363 -17.05 7.93 -1.66
N ASN A 364 -16.78 8.86 -0.73
CA ASN A 364 -15.41 9.17 -0.27
C ASN A 364 -15.15 8.76 1.19
N TYR A 365 -15.71 7.62 1.63
CA TYR A 365 -15.51 7.08 2.99
C TYR A 365 -14.07 6.59 3.28
N HIS A 366 -13.16 6.68 2.31
CA HIS A 366 -11.81 6.12 2.40
C HIS A 366 -10.79 7.06 3.06
N HIS A 367 -11.11 8.33 3.18
CA HIS A 367 -10.18 9.35 3.66
C HIS A 367 -10.77 10.04 4.87
N PRO A 368 -10.27 9.71 6.07
CA PRO A 368 -10.86 10.24 7.26
C PRO A 368 -10.43 11.71 7.50
N PRO A 369 -11.21 12.48 8.29
CA PRO A 369 -10.84 13.83 8.71
C PRO A 369 -9.67 13.81 9.70
N TRP A 370 -9.18 15.00 10.07
CA TRP A 370 -8.06 15.14 11.00
C TRP A 370 -8.27 14.52 12.39
N THR A 371 -9.52 14.36 12.86
CA THR A 371 -9.86 13.76 14.16
C THR A 371 -9.45 12.30 14.22
N THR A 372 -9.82 11.52 13.22
CA THR A 372 -9.40 10.12 13.06
C THR A 372 -7.89 10.03 12.91
N HIS A 373 -7.27 10.95 12.18
CA HIS A 373 -5.80 11.02 12.13
C HIS A 373 -5.18 11.25 13.53
N ALA A 374 -5.83 12.03 14.40
CA ALA A 374 -5.40 12.22 15.78
C ALA A 374 -5.57 10.95 16.62
N TYR A 375 -6.67 10.21 16.42
CA TYR A 375 -6.92 8.93 17.07
C TYR A 375 -5.92 7.85 16.64
N ILE A 376 -5.59 7.75 15.35
CA ILE A 376 -4.53 6.87 14.85
C ILE A 376 -3.19 7.21 15.52
N ALA A 377 -2.87 8.51 15.63
CA ALA A 377 -1.67 8.96 16.33
C ALA A 377 -1.71 8.64 17.84
N ASP A 378 -2.88 8.63 18.50
CA ASP A 378 -3.03 8.21 19.90
C ASP A 378 -2.71 6.74 20.10
N VAL A 379 -3.18 5.86 19.22
CA VAL A 379 -2.89 4.42 19.31
C VAL A 379 -1.38 4.17 19.16
N LEU A 380 -0.73 4.85 18.21
CA LEU A 380 0.74 4.78 18.05
C LEU A 380 1.49 5.37 19.25
N ALA A 381 1.00 6.48 19.83
CA ALA A 381 1.59 7.07 21.02
C ALA A 381 1.44 6.16 22.25
N ARG A 382 0.29 5.50 22.42
CA ARG A 382 0.05 4.49 23.46
C ARG A 382 1.04 3.34 23.34
N TRP A 383 1.26 2.83 22.13
CA TRP A 383 2.24 1.78 21.89
C TRP A 383 3.64 2.18 22.37
N LEU A 384 4.15 3.36 21.98
CA LEU A 384 5.46 3.82 22.45
C LEU A 384 5.51 4.01 23.97
N ASN A 385 4.40 4.43 24.59
CA ASN A 385 4.32 4.53 26.05
C ASN A 385 4.45 3.15 26.73
N VAL A 386 3.88 2.09 26.17
CA VAL A 386 4.04 0.71 26.67
C VAL A 386 5.50 0.25 26.55
N GLU A 387 6.17 0.54 25.44
CA GLU A 387 7.58 0.19 25.25
C GLU A 387 8.51 0.99 26.18
N LEU A 388 8.22 2.28 26.39
CA LEU A 388 8.93 3.10 27.38
C LEU A 388 8.77 2.53 28.80
N ALA A 389 7.59 2.06 29.17
CA ALA A 389 7.36 1.45 30.49
C ALA A 389 8.11 0.12 30.62
N THR A 390 8.19 -0.64 29.52
CA THR A 390 9.00 -1.84 29.44
C THR A 390 10.49 -1.53 29.65
N LEU A 391 11.02 -0.46 29.06
CA LEU A 391 12.41 -0.04 29.28
C LEU A 391 12.74 0.29 30.73
N GLU A 392 11.85 0.97 31.44
CA GLU A 392 12.03 1.31 32.87
C GLU A 392 12.10 0.06 33.73
N THR A 393 11.25 -0.93 33.46
CA THR A 393 11.20 -2.17 34.26
C THR A 393 12.35 -3.12 33.97
N CYS A 394 12.92 -3.08 32.77
CA CYS A 394 13.94 -4.04 32.35
C CYS A 394 15.37 -3.70 32.83
N ASN A 395 15.58 -2.64 33.63
CA ASN A 395 16.89 -2.14 34.08
C ASN A 395 17.90 -1.88 32.95
N LEU A 396 17.50 -1.96 31.67
CA LEU A 396 18.37 -1.74 30.51
C LEU A 396 18.95 -0.34 30.50
N VAL A 397 18.24 0.64 31.07
CA VAL A 397 18.72 2.02 31.19
C VAL A 397 19.93 2.11 32.13
N ARG A 398 20.06 1.22 33.12
CA ARG A 398 21.10 1.27 34.16
C ARG A 398 22.39 0.56 33.76
N ASP A 399 22.28 -0.61 33.15
CA ASP A 399 23.45 -1.33 32.66
C ASP A 399 23.94 -0.66 31.40
N LYS A 400 24.88 0.29 31.54
CA LYS A 400 25.58 1.03 30.46
C LYS A 400 25.38 0.32 29.13
N VAL A 401 24.29 0.72 28.50
CA VAL A 401 23.70 0.10 27.32
C VAL A 401 24.86 -0.13 26.36
N SER A 402 25.20 -1.40 26.12
CA SER A 402 26.35 -1.75 25.30
C SER A 402 26.33 -0.91 24.03
N ASN A 403 27.48 -0.47 23.52
CA ASN A 403 27.58 0.37 22.31
C ASN A 403 26.70 -0.14 21.13
N ARG A 404 26.33 -1.42 21.13
CA ARG A 404 25.40 -2.05 20.17
C ARG A 404 23.97 -1.52 20.21
N LEU A 405 23.44 -1.18 21.38
CA LEU A 405 22.06 -0.71 21.54
C LEU A 405 21.90 0.77 21.17
N PHE A 406 23.00 1.54 21.06
CA PHE A 406 23.01 2.88 20.46
C PHE A 406 23.41 2.88 18.97
N ALA A 407 23.80 1.72 18.43
CA ALA A 407 24.28 1.65 17.05
C ALA A 407 23.19 2.06 16.07
N ARG A 408 23.47 3.09 15.26
CA ARG A 408 22.57 3.57 14.21
C ARG A 408 22.17 2.42 13.27
N PRO A 409 20.95 2.43 12.73
CA PRO A 409 20.57 1.52 11.67
C PRO A 409 21.56 1.59 10.52
N VAL A 410 21.93 0.44 9.99
CA VAL A 410 22.87 0.32 8.87
C VAL A 410 22.07 0.14 7.59
N LEU A 411 22.37 0.98 6.60
CA LEU A 411 21.89 0.78 5.23
C LEU A 411 22.79 -0.26 4.56
N ARG A 412 22.22 -1.34 4.05
CA ARG A 412 22.97 -2.33 3.27
C ARG A 412 23.00 -1.90 1.81
N HIS A 413 24.22 -1.83 1.26
CA HIS A 413 24.42 -1.61 -0.16
C HIS A 413 24.42 -2.96 -0.92
N PRO A 414 23.82 -3.03 -2.12
CA PRO A 414 23.82 -4.22 -2.98
C PRO A 414 25.17 -4.93 -3.13
N SER A 415 26.26 -4.17 -3.23
CA SER A 415 27.61 -4.68 -3.47
C SER A 415 28.17 -5.54 -2.33
N ASN A 416 27.60 -5.45 -1.12
CA ASN A 416 28.17 -6.04 0.09
C ASN A 416 27.46 -7.35 0.46
N PHE A 417 26.75 -7.97 -0.48
CA PHE A 417 25.88 -9.09 -0.19
C PHE A 417 26.53 -10.45 -0.51
N THR A 418 26.53 -11.35 0.47
CA THR A 418 26.79 -12.77 0.30
C THR A 418 25.50 -13.56 0.51
N VAL A 419 25.22 -14.52 -0.37
CA VAL A 419 23.97 -15.31 -0.39
C VAL A 419 23.74 -16.11 0.92
N ASP A 420 24.78 -16.31 1.73
CA ASP A 420 24.77 -17.07 2.99
C ASP A 420 24.33 -16.28 4.24
N ASP A 421 23.89 -15.03 4.10
CA ASP A 421 23.35 -14.30 5.24
C ASP A 421 22.16 -15.07 5.86
N ASN A 422 22.02 -15.07 7.18
CA ASN A 422 20.94 -15.77 7.89
C ASN A 422 19.57 -15.11 7.64
N TRP A 423 19.05 -15.25 6.42
CA TRP A 423 17.75 -14.69 6.04
C TRP A 423 16.65 -15.38 6.82
N ILE A 424 15.72 -14.56 7.33
CA ILE A 424 14.44 -15.05 7.83
C ILE A 424 13.78 -15.78 6.66
N ARG A 425 13.64 -17.11 6.81
CA ARG A 425 12.99 -17.95 5.79
C ARG A 425 11.59 -17.43 5.55
N PRO A 426 11.10 -17.33 4.32
CA PRO A 426 9.76 -16.81 4.09
C PRO A 426 8.69 -17.70 4.73
N LEU A 427 7.65 -17.07 5.29
CA LEU A 427 6.47 -17.72 5.84
C LEU A 427 5.68 -18.38 4.72
N SER A 428 5.49 -17.68 3.60
CA SER A 428 5.00 -18.31 2.37
C SER A 428 6.13 -19.09 1.70
N ARG A 429 5.80 -20.14 0.93
CA ARG A 429 6.80 -20.88 0.12
C ARG A 429 7.40 -20.05 -1.02
N LYS A 430 7.01 -18.77 -1.14
CA LYS A 430 7.50 -17.84 -2.15
C LYS A 430 8.93 -17.42 -1.83
N ASN A 431 9.88 -17.75 -2.70
CA ASN A 431 11.25 -17.23 -2.59
C ASN A 431 11.27 -15.72 -2.93
N LEU A 432 12.29 -14.97 -2.51
CA LEU A 432 12.48 -13.57 -2.88
C LEU A 432 12.44 -13.38 -4.40
N SER A 433 12.99 -14.35 -5.12
CA SER A 433 12.96 -14.41 -6.59
C SER A 433 11.55 -14.47 -7.19
N SER A 434 10.55 -14.86 -6.40
CA SER A 434 9.13 -14.87 -6.80
C SER A 434 8.40 -13.57 -6.49
N ILE A 435 9.00 -12.65 -5.74
CA ILE A 435 8.50 -11.28 -5.65
C ILE A 435 8.67 -10.67 -7.04
N GLN A 436 7.59 -10.13 -7.58
CA GLN A 436 7.58 -9.42 -8.85
C GLN A 436 8.22 -8.04 -8.64
N THR A 437 9.53 -7.99 -8.42
CA THR A 437 10.24 -6.72 -8.30
C THR A 437 11.71 -6.86 -8.71
N CYS A 438 12.37 -5.71 -8.73
CA CYS A 438 13.75 -5.46 -9.08
C CYS A 438 14.53 -5.05 -7.82
N LEU A 439 15.21 -5.99 -7.15
CA LEU A 439 16.04 -5.62 -5.99
C LEU A 439 17.23 -4.75 -6.38
N PHE A 440 17.81 -5.01 -7.56
CA PHE A 440 18.94 -4.27 -8.10
C PHE A 440 18.60 -3.83 -9.52
N PRO A 441 17.85 -2.72 -9.66
CA PRO A 441 17.49 -2.23 -10.98
C PRO A 441 18.75 -1.85 -11.76
N LEU A 442 18.81 -2.28 -13.01
CA LEU A 442 19.90 -1.96 -13.94
C LEU A 442 19.66 -0.64 -14.66
N THR A 443 18.40 -0.25 -14.81
CA THR A 443 18.00 1.05 -15.33
C THR A 443 16.77 1.54 -14.61
N THR A 444 16.74 2.83 -14.30
CA THR A 444 15.67 3.48 -13.57
C THR A 444 15.32 4.81 -14.21
N HIS A 445 14.14 4.88 -14.82
CA HIS A 445 13.54 6.14 -15.23
C HIS A 445 12.37 6.43 -14.32
N VAL A 446 12.49 7.44 -13.47
CA VAL A 446 11.43 7.82 -12.54
C VAL A 446 11.16 9.31 -12.66
N ALA A 447 9.90 9.69 -12.93
CA ALA A 447 9.58 11.06 -13.33
C ALA A 447 9.91 12.13 -12.27
N HIS A 448 9.88 11.79 -10.99
CA HIS A 448 10.24 12.72 -9.90
C HIS A 448 11.74 12.81 -9.63
N LEU A 449 12.54 11.94 -10.25
CA LEU A 449 13.99 11.91 -10.15
C LEU A 449 14.59 11.45 -11.49
N PRO A 450 14.37 12.21 -12.58
CA PRO A 450 14.86 11.82 -13.89
C PRO A 450 16.39 11.79 -13.89
N GLN A 451 16.97 10.72 -14.43
CA GLN A 451 18.41 10.59 -14.65
C GLN A 451 18.80 11.29 -15.96
N PRO A 452 20.08 11.59 -16.20
CA PRO A 452 20.54 12.19 -17.46
C PRO A 452 20.11 11.41 -18.72
N GLU A 453 19.97 10.08 -18.59
CA GLU A 453 19.58 9.16 -19.66
C GLU A 453 18.05 9.02 -19.79
N SER A 454 17.28 9.60 -18.87
CA SER A 454 15.83 9.65 -19.02
C SER A 454 15.45 10.47 -20.24
N PRO A 455 14.38 10.09 -20.95
CA PRO A 455 13.90 10.89 -22.07
C PRO A 455 13.47 12.27 -21.55
N HIS A 456 14.17 13.29 -22.04
CA HIS A 456 13.76 14.69 -21.95
C HIS A 456 13.06 15.10 -23.24
N GLU A 457 12.36 16.24 -23.21
CA GLU A 457 11.63 16.79 -24.35
C GLU A 457 12.51 16.77 -25.60
N SER A 458 12.20 15.88 -26.55
CA SER A 458 12.81 15.98 -27.87
C SER A 458 12.04 17.07 -28.62
N LEU A 459 12.73 17.91 -29.40
CA LEU A 459 12.12 19.02 -30.15
C LEU A 459 10.93 18.57 -31.02
N ASN A 460 10.85 17.28 -31.36
CA ASN A 460 9.84 16.69 -32.22
C ASN A 460 8.89 15.73 -31.48
N SER A 461 9.02 15.58 -30.17
CA SER A 461 8.17 14.69 -29.35
C SER A 461 7.07 15.48 -28.65
N SER A 462 5.85 14.98 -28.76
CA SER A 462 4.68 15.39 -27.99
C SER A 462 4.69 14.94 -26.53
N TRP A 463 5.65 14.11 -26.14
CA TRP A 463 5.85 13.71 -24.76
C TRP A 463 6.69 14.73 -24.00
N HIS A 464 6.13 15.21 -22.91
CA HIS A 464 6.75 16.19 -22.03
C HIS A 464 6.89 15.61 -20.63
N LEU A 465 8.04 15.85 -19.98
CA LEU A 465 8.21 15.54 -18.57
C LEU A 465 7.76 16.73 -17.73
N PHE A 466 6.54 16.68 -17.21
CA PHE A 466 5.99 17.75 -16.38
C PHE A 466 5.01 17.24 -15.33
N GLU A 467 4.55 18.17 -14.50
CA GLU A 467 3.66 17.90 -13.37
C GLU A 467 2.29 18.55 -13.63
N ASP A 468 1.35 17.78 -14.20
CA ASP A 468 -0.03 18.24 -14.42
C ASP A 468 -0.86 18.33 -13.13
N ARG A 469 -0.36 17.74 -12.03
CA ARG A 469 -0.95 17.77 -10.69
C ARG A 469 0.15 17.86 -9.63
N PRO A 470 0.01 18.74 -8.61
CA PRO A 470 1.00 18.92 -7.55
C PRO A 470 1.53 17.60 -6.94
N GLY A 471 2.83 17.45 -6.84
CA GLY A 471 3.56 16.29 -6.30
C GLY A 471 3.52 15.03 -7.18
N LYS A 472 3.01 15.12 -8.41
CA LYS A 472 2.87 13.97 -9.32
C LYS A 472 3.47 14.28 -10.69
N PRO A 473 4.79 14.33 -10.86
CA PRO A 473 5.39 14.46 -12.19
C PRO A 473 5.17 13.18 -13.02
N GLY A 474 5.20 13.31 -14.35
CA GLY A 474 5.15 12.19 -15.27
C GLY A 474 5.56 12.57 -16.68
N TRP A 475 5.89 11.58 -17.51
CA TRP A 475 5.97 11.77 -18.95
C TRP A 475 4.56 11.71 -19.51
N ILE A 476 4.08 12.84 -20.03
CA ILE A 476 2.70 13.04 -20.45
C ILE A 476 2.70 13.43 -21.93
N THR A 477 1.84 12.80 -22.71
CA THR A 477 1.47 13.26 -24.05
C THR A 477 -0.03 13.40 -24.13
N ASN A 478 -0.51 14.30 -24.99
CA ASN A 478 -1.90 14.43 -25.43
C ASN A 478 -2.10 14.07 -26.91
N THR A 479 -1.03 13.67 -27.60
CA THR A 479 -1.01 13.43 -29.05
C THR A 479 -0.86 11.95 -29.32
N THR A 480 -1.65 11.44 -30.27
CA THR A 480 -1.59 10.03 -30.67
C THR A 480 -0.43 9.77 -31.62
N ASN A 481 0.01 8.51 -31.70
CA ASN A 481 1.00 7.98 -32.65
C ASN A 481 2.45 8.44 -32.52
N ASP A 482 2.76 9.35 -31.59
CA ASP A 482 4.13 9.74 -31.29
C ASP A 482 4.76 8.88 -30.19
N TRP A 483 6.06 8.59 -30.34
CA TRP A 483 6.80 7.65 -29.50
C TRP A 483 7.75 8.35 -28.54
N ILE A 484 7.66 8.02 -27.26
CA ILE A 484 8.75 8.22 -26.29
C ILE A 484 9.54 6.93 -26.14
N THR A 485 10.86 7.05 -25.95
CA THR A 485 11.79 5.91 -25.86
C THR A 485 12.60 6.01 -24.58
N PHE A 486 12.60 4.94 -23.79
CA PHE A 486 13.35 4.80 -22.55
C PHE A 486 14.48 3.78 -22.77
N PRO A 487 15.76 4.20 -22.83
CA PRO A 487 16.87 3.26 -22.99
C PRO A 487 17.01 2.40 -21.73
N VAL A 488 16.96 1.08 -21.85
CA VAL A 488 17.00 0.17 -20.69
C VAL A 488 18.05 -0.92 -20.84
N ASN A 489 18.63 -1.30 -19.71
CA ASN A 489 19.55 -2.44 -19.61
C ASN A 489 18.82 -3.59 -18.96
N PHE A 490 18.98 -4.78 -19.53
CA PHE A 490 18.44 -5.99 -18.95
C PHE A 490 19.52 -6.90 -18.38
N SER A 491 19.14 -7.78 -17.45
CA SER A 491 19.91 -8.88 -16.89
C SER A 491 19.69 -10.15 -17.72
N SER A 492 20.34 -11.25 -17.36
CA SER A 492 20.06 -12.55 -17.98
C SER A 492 18.65 -13.09 -17.68
N ASN A 493 17.94 -12.51 -16.70
CA ASN A 493 16.55 -12.83 -16.36
C ASN A 493 15.69 -11.56 -16.43
N PRO A 494 15.37 -11.08 -17.65
CA PRO A 494 14.84 -9.74 -17.86
C PRO A 494 13.47 -9.54 -17.21
N ARG A 495 13.37 -8.48 -16.44
CA ARG A 495 12.18 -7.97 -15.79
C ARG A 495 12.01 -6.50 -16.12
N LEU A 496 10.76 -6.11 -16.30
CA LEU A 496 10.39 -4.75 -16.58
C LEU A 496 9.22 -4.38 -15.65
N ILE A 497 9.34 -3.22 -15.02
CA ILE A 497 8.32 -2.64 -14.15
C ILE A 497 7.92 -1.31 -14.76
N ILE A 498 6.64 -1.14 -15.06
CA ILE A 498 6.10 0.11 -15.59
C ILE A 498 5.04 0.60 -14.62
N ALA A 499 5.23 1.81 -14.10
CA ALA A 499 4.17 2.51 -13.38
C ALA A 499 3.58 3.61 -14.25
N TYR A 500 2.25 3.70 -14.27
CA TYR A 500 1.51 4.69 -15.05
C TYR A 500 0.24 5.14 -14.30
N LEU A 501 -0.28 6.30 -14.69
CA LEU A 501 -1.52 6.81 -14.11
C LEU A 501 -2.72 6.07 -14.72
N ARG A 502 -3.67 5.66 -13.88
CA ARG A 502 -5.02 5.35 -14.30
C ARG A 502 -6.01 6.38 -13.75
N SER A 503 -7.03 6.75 -14.52
CA SER A 503 -7.98 7.83 -14.18
C SER A 503 -9.35 7.65 -14.86
N TYR A 504 -10.38 8.30 -14.34
CA TYR A 504 -11.76 8.19 -14.84
C TYR A 504 -12.05 9.04 -16.08
N GLU A 505 -11.37 10.17 -16.22
CA GLU A 505 -11.59 11.10 -17.33
C GLU A 505 -10.29 11.48 -18.02
N ASN A 506 -10.40 11.80 -19.32
CA ASN A 506 -9.32 12.36 -20.12
C ASN A 506 -8.03 11.54 -20.05
N ILE A 507 -8.14 10.22 -20.12
CA ILE A 507 -6.97 9.34 -20.16
C ILE A 507 -7.20 8.23 -21.20
N GLY A 508 -6.15 7.94 -21.97
CA GLY A 508 -6.19 7.00 -23.06
C GLY A 508 -5.50 5.67 -22.76
N VAL A 509 -5.28 4.92 -23.83
CA VAL A 509 -4.55 3.66 -23.88
C VAL A 509 -3.19 3.93 -24.53
N ALA A 510 -2.12 3.53 -23.87
CA ALA A 510 -0.79 3.53 -24.47
C ALA A 510 -0.44 2.14 -24.99
N GLU A 511 0.16 2.08 -26.17
CA GLU A 511 0.87 0.88 -26.62
C GLU A 511 2.31 0.94 -26.13
N VAL A 512 2.78 -0.20 -25.63
CA VAL A 512 4.14 -0.41 -25.17
C VAL A 512 4.82 -1.45 -26.04
N VAL A 513 6.05 -1.17 -26.47
CA VAL A 513 6.89 -2.09 -27.24
C VAL A 513 8.26 -2.18 -26.59
N VAL A 514 8.80 -3.39 -26.48
CA VAL A 514 10.21 -3.60 -26.14
C VAL A 514 11.01 -3.72 -27.42
N ASP A 515 11.86 -2.74 -27.67
CA ASP A 515 12.84 -2.76 -28.74
C ASP A 515 14.12 -3.39 -28.21
N SER A 516 14.36 -4.66 -28.56
CA SER A 516 15.55 -5.39 -28.14
C SER A 516 16.10 -6.21 -29.31
N PRO A 517 17.40 -6.07 -29.64
CA PRO A 517 18.03 -6.85 -30.71
C PRO A 517 17.94 -8.36 -30.49
N ALA A 518 17.90 -8.81 -29.23
CA ALA A 518 17.91 -10.22 -28.85
C ALA A 518 16.54 -10.91 -28.96
N GLY A 519 15.50 -10.19 -29.36
CA GLY A 519 14.13 -10.68 -29.37
C GLY A 519 13.60 -10.91 -27.95
N TRP A 520 12.63 -10.10 -27.55
CA TRP A 520 12.02 -10.24 -26.23
C TRP A 520 10.68 -10.96 -26.33
N LEU A 521 10.59 -12.16 -25.73
CA LEU A 521 9.33 -12.88 -25.59
C LEU A 521 8.74 -12.57 -24.22
N VAL A 522 7.65 -11.81 -24.20
CA VAL A 522 6.85 -11.60 -22.98
C VAL A 522 6.03 -12.85 -22.72
N TYR A 523 6.19 -13.45 -21.55
CA TYR A 523 5.30 -14.53 -21.14
C TYR A 523 3.86 -13.99 -21.01
N GLY A 524 2.90 -14.62 -21.71
CA GLY A 524 1.47 -14.34 -21.54
C GLY A 524 0.78 -13.48 -22.60
N VAL A 525 1.48 -12.97 -23.63
CA VAL A 525 0.89 -12.04 -24.63
C VAL A 525 0.81 -12.63 -26.05
N GLY A 526 0.83 -13.96 -26.19
CA GLY A 526 0.56 -14.64 -27.47
C GLY A 526 1.48 -14.25 -28.64
N GLY A 527 2.73 -13.87 -28.37
CA GLY A 527 3.71 -13.52 -29.40
C GLY A 527 3.55 -12.12 -30.02
N LYS A 528 2.64 -11.28 -29.52
CA LYS A 528 2.58 -9.87 -29.95
C LYS A 528 3.78 -9.10 -29.40
N ARG A 529 4.41 -8.27 -30.24
CA ARG A 529 5.56 -7.41 -29.89
C ARG A 529 5.20 -6.21 -29.02
N GLY A 530 3.91 -5.90 -28.90
CA GLY A 530 3.41 -4.82 -28.07
C GLY A 530 2.15 -5.18 -27.30
N TRP A 531 1.89 -4.44 -26.23
CA TRP A 531 0.72 -4.58 -25.38
C TRP A 531 0.13 -3.22 -25.03
N GLY A 532 -1.17 -3.20 -24.74
CA GLY A 532 -1.87 -2.00 -24.31
C GLY A 532 -1.80 -1.82 -22.79
N LEU A 533 -1.51 -0.61 -22.34
CA LEU A 533 -1.75 -0.14 -20.98
C LEU A 533 -2.97 0.75 -20.99
N ASP A 534 -4.07 0.26 -20.42
CA ASP A 534 -5.30 1.02 -20.32
C ASP A 534 -5.23 1.99 -19.14
N GLY A 535 -5.11 3.28 -19.45
CA GLY A 535 -5.15 4.34 -18.47
C GLY A 535 -6.55 4.56 -17.90
N HIS A 536 -7.61 4.03 -18.52
CA HIS A 536 -8.95 4.21 -18.00
C HIS A 536 -9.14 3.44 -16.69
N TRP A 537 -9.70 4.13 -15.70
CA TRP A 537 -10.10 3.59 -14.42
C TRP A 537 -11.58 3.93 -14.20
N PRO A 538 -12.47 2.94 -14.03
CA PRO A 538 -13.90 3.23 -13.91
C PRO A 538 -14.25 4.03 -12.65
N ASP A 539 -13.41 3.98 -11.60
CA ASP A 539 -13.68 4.73 -10.37
C ASP A 539 -13.25 6.18 -10.49
N LYS A 540 -13.96 7.08 -9.81
CA LYS A 540 -13.80 8.54 -9.83
C LYS A 540 -12.50 9.07 -9.19
N ILE A 541 -11.46 8.23 -9.07
CA ILE A 541 -10.16 8.59 -8.49
C ILE A 541 -9.02 8.21 -9.42
N SER A 542 -8.01 9.06 -9.52
CA SER A 542 -6.78 8.71 -10.24
C SER A 542 -5.85 7.89 -9.34
N THR A 543 -5.36 6.77 -9.85
CA THR A 543 -4.49 5.83 -9.14
C THR A 543 -3.20 5.56 -9.93
N THR A 544 -2.15 5.08 -9.24
CA THR A 544 -0.94 4.58 -9.92
C THR A 544 -1.06 3.07 -10.07
N GLU A 545 -1.07 2.60 -11.31
CA GLU A 545 -1.00 1.17 -11.61
C GLU A 545 0.46 0.79 -11.87
N THR A 546 0.86 -0.39 -11.42
CA THR A 546 2.21 -0.93 -11.68
C THR A 546 2.10 -2.30 -12.33
N ASN A 547 2.57 -2.41 -13.57
CA ASN A 547 2.61 -3.67 -14.28
C ASN A 547 4.01 -4.26 -14.24
N PHE A 548 4.06 -5.56 -13.95
CA PHE A 548 5.29 -6.34 -13.91
C PHE A 548 5.33 -7.28 -15.11
N PHE A 549 6.42 -7.21 -15.86
CA PHE A 549 6.65 -8.06 -17.01
C PHE A 549 7.93 -8.86 -16.79
N GLN A 550 7.86 -10.15 -17.08
CA GLN A 550 9.01 -11.03 -17.11
C GLN A 550 9.16 -11.56 -18.53
N GLY A 551 10.37 -11.47 -19.06
CA GLY A 551 10.69 -11.98 -20.38
C GLY A 551 11.74 -13.07 -20.35
N ARG A 552 12.05 -13.56 -21.54
CA ARG A 552 13.22 -14.40 -21.82
C ARG A 552 13.87 -13.92 -23.11
N PHE A 553 15.20 -13.84 -23.11
CA PHE A 553 15.96 -13.56 -24.33
C PHE A 553 16.18 -14.83 -25.14
N ILE A 554 16.18 -14.68 -26.47
CA ILE A 554 16.59 -15.72 -27.40
C ILE A 554 18.08 -15.50 -27.69
N GLY A 555 18.96 -16.09 -26.87
CA GLY A 555 20.41 -16.01 -27.05
C GLY A 555 21.18 -15.70 -25.76
N ASN A 556 22.52 -15.67 -25.86
CA ASN A 556 23.44 -15.44 -24.73
C ASN A 556 23.84 -13.97 -24.51
N HIS A 557 23.31 -13.04 -25.31
CA HIS A 557 23.64 -11.63 -25.17
C HIS A 557 22.68 -10.95 -24.20
N VAL A 558 23.24 -10.26 -23.21
CA VAL A 558 22.53 -9.43 -22.26
C VAL A 558 22.31 -8.07 -22.94
N PRO A 559 21.09 -7.74 -23.40
CA PRO A 559 20.94 -6.67 -24.37
C PRO A 559 20.69 -5.33 -23.67
N LEU A 560 21.42 -4.32 -24.15
CA LEU A 560 20.89 -2.98 -24.24
C LEU A 560 19.58 -3.05 -25.04
N GLY A 561 18.53 -2.43 -24.53
CA GLY A 561 17.23 -2.34 -25.19
C GLY A 561 16.60 -0.98 -25.00
N ALA A 562 15.38 -0.83 -25.47
CA ALA A 562 14.57 0.35 -25.21
C ALA A 562 13.11 -0.02 -25.01
N ILE A 563 12.43 0.70 -24.11
CA ILE A 563 10.98 0.62 -23.96
C ILE A 563 10.37 1.81 -24.65
N ARG A 564 9.47 1.56 -25.59
CA ARG A 564 8.81 2.59 -26.37
C ARG A 564 7.34 2.65 -26.01
N PHE A 565 6.82 3.86 -25.87
CA PHE A 565 5.41 4.11 -25.60
C PHE A 565 4.82 5.04 -26.64
N ARG A 566 3.60 4.77 -27.11
CA ARG A 566 2.80 5.75 -27.85
C ARG A 566 1.35 5.72 -27.37
N LEU A 567 0.68 6.86 -27.40
CA LEU A 567 -0.76 6.91 -27.16
C LEU A 567 -1.49 6.40 -28.43
N VAL A 568 -2.33 5.37 -28.28
CA VAL A 568 -3.03 4.73 -29.42
C VAL A 568 -4.54 5.01 -29.45
N ASN A 569 -5.17 5.24 -28.30
CA ASN A 569 -6.61 5.47 -28.24
C ASN A 569 -6.98 6.32 -27.01
N GLY A 570 -8.12 7.02 -27.06
CA GLY A 570 -8.74 7.73 -25.95
C GLY A 570 -8.45 9.24 -25.92
N PRO A 571 -9.30 10.02 -25.24
CA PRO A 571 -9.16 11.47 -25.21
C PRO A 571 -7.96 11.93 -24.36
N ASN A 572 -7.24 12.90 -24.91
CA ASN A 572 -6.51 13.96 -24.23
C ASN A 572 -5.21 13.66 -23.47
N LYS A 573 -4.95 12.47 -22.88
CA LYS A 573 -3.58 12.16 -22.38
C LYS A 573 -3.27 10.71 -22.02
N PHE A 574 -1.98 10.37 -21.93
CA PHE A 574 -1.47 9.25 -21.14
C PHE A 574 -0.31 9.72 -20.26
N LYS A 575 -0.09 9.10 -19.11
CA LYS A 575 0.97 9.49 -18.17
C LYS A 575 1.77 8.31 -17.65
N ILE A 576 3.06 8.31 -17.96
CA ILE A 576 4.04 7.34 -17.45
C ILE A 576 4.71 7.93 -16.21
N ILE A 577 4.82 7.13 -15.15
CA ILE A 577 5.40 7.54 -13.86
C ILE A 577 6.81 6.96 -13.70
N SER A 578 7.00 5.70 -14.06
CA SER A 578 8.32 5.07 -14.06
C SER A 578 8.45 3.89 -15.02
N VAL A 579 9.69 3.66 -15.44
CA VAL A 579 10.14 2.50 -16.22
C VAL A 579 11.42 1.99 -15.55
N ILE A 580 11.39 0.77 -15.02
CA ILE A 580 12.50 0.16 -14.28
C ILE A 580 12.79 -1.21 -14.86
N SER A 581 14.07 -1.54 -15.10
CA SER A 581 14.48 -2.85 -15.63
C SER A 581 15.46 -3.59 -14.71
N CYS A 582 15.34 -4.92 -14.77
CA CYS A 582 16.33 -5.93 -14.33
C CYS A 582 16.36 -6.99 -15.41
#